data_AF-A0A285CZ95-F1
#
_entry.id   AF-A0A285CZ95-F1
#
_cell.length_a   1.000
_cell.length_b   1.000
_cell.length_c   1.000
_cell.angle_alpha   90.00
_cell.angle_beta   90.00
_cell.angle_gamma   90.00
#
_symmetry.space_group_name_H-M   'P 1'
#
loop_
_entity.id
_entity.type
_entity.pdbx_description
1 polymer ?
#
loop_
_entity_poly.entity_id
_entity_poly.type
_entity_poly.pdbx_seq_one_letter_code
_entity_poly.pdbx_strand_id
1 'polypeptide(L)'
;MFIINKEKFSSKNGIDNLLKEIKFYLHENQLVLTNSKGVPLTEEEIENIISSNPSYKFDSISVSELETEIVNDMVDYIKRVEKNFSEISQSNNNEKIINSYIELINSMIEIVKVAEHFDIEFLTPEQINEITNKSISRIEKGDIEFIIDVMEYELIPMLFDFKENLLERQYH
;
A
#
# COMPACT_ATOMS: atom_id res chain seq x y z
N MET A 1 -13.66 0.06 -31.42
CA MET A 1 -13.73 1.42 -30.84
C MET A 1 -13.74 1.28 -29.34
N PHE A 2 -12.78 1.91 -28.68
CA PHE A 2 -12.61 1.83 -27.24
C PHE A 2 -13.03 3.15 -26.60
N ILE A 3 -13.65 3.09 -25.43
CA ILE A 3 -14.15 4.28 -24.74
C ILE A 3 -13.59 4.30 -23.33
N ILE A 4 -13.00 5.42 -22.92
CA ILE A 4 -12.58 5.68 -21.55
C ILE A 4 -13.29 6.97 -21.14
N ASN A 5 -14.16 6.90 -20.14
CA ASN A 5 -15.11 7.97 -19.81
C ASN A 5 -15.95 8.41 -21.02
N LYS A 6 -15.56 9.49 -21.69
CA LYS A 6 -16.22 10.05 -22.89
C LYS A 6 -15.31 10.05 -24.12
N GLU A 7 -14.02 9.78 -23.95
CA GLU A 7 -13.06 9.80 -25.05
C GLU A 7 -13.05 8.48 -25.82
N LYS A 8 -12.85 8.60 -27.14
CA LYS A 8 -12.94 7.48 -28.08
C LYS A 8 -11.59 7.21 -28.72
N PHE A 9 -11.14 5.97 -28.57
CA PHE A 9 -9.89 5.48 -29.12
C PHE A 9 -10.14 4.43 -30.22
N SER A 10 -9.27 4.40 -31.23
CA SER A 10 -9.46 3.57 -32.42
C SER A 10 -8.20 2.78 -32.76
N SER A 11 -8.36 1.48 -33.01
CA SER A 11 -7.29 0.60 -33.46
C SER A 11 -6.88 0.78 -34.93
N LYS A 12 -7.32 1.86 -35.60
CA LYS A 12 -7.03 2.13 -37.03
C LYS A 12 -5.53 2.15 -37.34
N ASN A 13 -4.70 2.54 -36.37
CA ASN A 13 -3.25 2.64 -36.51
C ASN A 13 -2.50 1.45 -35.87
N GLY A 14 -3.19 0.34 -35.57
CA GLY A 14 -2.62 -0.82 -34.89
C GLY A 14 -2.80 -0.80 -33.36
N ILE A 15 -2.62 -1.96 -32.72
CA ILE A 15 -2.81 -2.16 -31.28
C ILE A 15 -1.77 -1.39 -30.47
N ASP A 16 -0.50 -1.44 -30.87
CA ASP A 16 0.59 -0.74 -30.16
C ASP A 16 0.39 0.77 -30.09
N ASN A 17 -0.11 1.38 -31.18
CA ASN A 17 -0.42 2.81 -31.20
C ASN A 17 -1.63 3.13 -30.32
N LEU A 18 -2.66 2.29 -30.35
CA LEU A 18 -3.82 2.43 -29.47
C LEU A 18 -3.42 2.35 -27.99
N LEU A 19 -2.55 1.41 -27.61
CA LEU A 19 -2.04 1.29 -26.24
C LEU A 19 -1.26 2.53 -25.82
N LYS A 20 -0.42 3.09 -26.71
CA LYS A 20 0.30 4.36 -26.45
C LYS A 20 -0.65 5.53 -26.27
N GLU A 21 -1.67 5.66 -27.12
CA GLU A 21 -2.68 6.72 -27.01
C GLU A 21 -3.46 6.62 -25.70
N ILE A 22 -3.88 5.41 -25.32
CA ILE A 22 -4.56 5.14 -24.04
C ILE A 22 -3.63 5.49 -22.87
N LYS A 23 -2.39 5.00 -22.86
CA LYS A 23 -1.42 5.28 -21.79
C LYS A 23 -1.17 6.78 -21.63
N PHE A 24 -0.99 7.48 -22.75
CA PHE A 24 -0.80 8.92 -22.74
C PHE A 24 -2.03 9.64 -22.15
N TYR A 25 -3.24 9.27 -22.59
CA TYR A 25 -4.47 9.84 -22.06
C TYR A 25 -4.64 9.58 -20.56
N LEU A 26 -4.38 8.36 -20.10
CA LEU A 26 -4.46 7.99 -18.68
C LEU A 26 -3.49 8.81 -17.84
N HIS A 27 -2.24 8.97 -18.31
CA HIS A 27 -1.23 9.78 -17.65
C HIS A 27 -1.63 11.26 -17.56
N GLU A 28 -2.01 11.87 -18.69
CA GLU A 28 -2.40 13.30 -18.74
C GLU A 28 -3.59 13.61 -17.84
N ASN A 29 -4.51 12.66 -17.68
CA ASN A 29 -5.73 12.84 -16.90
C ASN A 29 -5.64 12.23 -15.49
N GLN A 30 -4.49 11.66 -15.11
CA GLN A 30 -4.28 10.98 -13.83
C GLN A 30 -5.37 9.94 -13.54
N LEU A 31 -5.56 9.01 -14.49
CA LEU A 31 -6.57 7.97 -14.44
C LEU A 31 -5.94 6.57 -14.43
N VAL A 32 -6.62 5.64 -13.78
CA VAL A 32 -6.31 4.20 -13.82
C VAL A 32 -7.52 3.46 -14.36
N LEU A 33 -7.29 2.52 -15.28
CA LEU A 33 -8.36 1.65 -15.78
C LEU A 33 -8.65 0.55 -14.76
N THR A 34 -9.93 0.29 -14.52
CA THR A 34 -10.37 -0.69 -13.52
C THR A 34 -11.30 -1.72 -14.14
N ASN A 35 -11.36 -2.88 -13.50
CA ASN A 35 -12.40 -3.86 -13.79
C ASN A 35 -13.72 -3.49 -13.09
N SER A 36 -14.75 -4.32 -13.28
CA SER A 36 -16.08 -4.11 -12.69
C SER A 36 -16.14 -4.15 -11.15
N LYS A 37 -15.04 -4.55 -10.50
CA LYS A 37 -14.89 -4.54 -9.04
C LYS A 37 -14.08 -3.33 -8.55
N GLY A 38 -13.68 -2.42 -9.44
CA GLY A 38 -12.84 -1.28 -9.10
C GLY A 38 -11.35 -1.59 -8.96
N VAL A 39 -10.91 -2.82 -9.27
CA VAL A 39 -9.49 -3.20 -9.15
C VAL A 39 -8.73 -2.71 -10.39
N PRO A 40 -7.55 -2.06 -10.22
CA PRO A 40 -6.69 -1.66 -11.32
C PRO A 40 -6.36 -2.81 -12.27
N LEU A 41 -6.47 -2.56 -13.57
CA LEU A 41 -6.07 -3.50 -14.61
C LEU A 41 -4.57 -3.41 -14.87
N THR A 42 -3.94 -4.56 -15.05
CA THR A 42 -2.56 -4.67 -15.53
C THR A 42 -2.46 -4.33 -17.02
N GLU A 43 -1.26 -4.03 -17.49
CA GLU A 43 -0.99 -3.81 -18.92
C GLU A 43 -1.41 -5.03 -19.76
N GLU A 44 -1.05 -6.24 -19.33
CA GLU A 44 -1.42 -7.49 -20.00
C GLU A 44 -2.95 -7.66 -20.09
N GLU A 45 -3.69 -7.34 -19.03
CA GLU A 45 -5.16 -7.40 -19.06
C GLU A 45 -5.76 -6.39 -20.04
N ILE A 46 -5.23 -5.17 -20.08
CA ILE A 46 -5.65 -4.12 -21.02
C ILE A 46 -5.39 -4.58 -22.46
N GLU A 47 -4.20 -5.12 -22.74
CA GLU A 47 -3.82 -5.67 -24.04
C GLU A 47 -4.74 -6.82 -24.48
N ASN A 48 -5.02 -7.74 -23.56
CA ASN A 48 -5.91 -8.87 -23.79
C ASN A 48 -7.34 -8.41 -24.09
N ILE A 49 -7.85 -7.41 -23.36
CA ILE A 49 -9.18 -6.82 -23.59
C ILE A 49 -9.24 -6.18 -24.98
N ILE A 50 -8.22 -5.39 -25.35
CA ILE A 50 -8.14 -4.71 -26.65
C ILE A 50 -8.05 -5.71 -27.80
N SER A 51 -7.26 -6.77 -27.63
CA SER A 51 -7.03 -7.78 -28.67
C SER A 51 -8.25 -8.69 -28.87
N SER A 52 -8.95 -8.99 -27.78
CA SER A 52 -10.08 -9.92 -27.78
C SER A 52 -11.42 -9.27 -28.12
N ASN A 53 -11.51 -7.94 -28.06
CA ASN A 53 -12.78 -7.21 -28.26
C ASN A 53 -12.64 -6.13 -29.34
N PRO A 54 -13.48 -6.12 -30.38
CA PRO A 54 -13.45 -5.06 -31.41
C PRO A 54 -13.93 -3.70 -30.85
N SER A 55 -14.62 -3.69 -29.72
CA SER A 55 -15.03 -2.50 -28.97
C SER A 55 -15.22 -2.81 -27.50
N TYR A 56 -14.76 -1.92 -26.62
CA TYR A 56 -14.92 -2.05 -25.18
C TYR A 56 -15.01 -0.68 -24.52
N LYS A 57 -15.81 -0.56 -23.46
CA LYS A 57 -15.85 0.64 -22.61
C LYS A 57 -15.13 0.29 -21.31
N PHE A 58 -14.02 0.96 -21.04
CA PHE A 58 -13.31 0.80 -19.79
C PHE A 58 -13.96 1.65 -18.71
N ASP A 59 -14.01 1.09 -17.51
CA ASP A 59 -14.20 1.86 -16.30
C ASP A 59 -12.84 2.43 -15.87
N SER A 60 -12.86 3.61 -15.25
CA SER A 60 -11.65 4.29 -14.78
C SER A 60 -11.93 5.04 -13.50
N ILE A 61 -10.92 5.12 -12.65
CA ILE A 61 -10.90 5.88 -11.40
C ILE A 61 -9.76 6.90 -11.46
N SER A 62 -9.88 8.02 -10.74
CA SER A 62 -8.76 8.95 -10.63
C SER A 62 -7.67 8.42 -9.70
N VAL A 63 -6.42 8.76 -9.98
CA VAL A 63 -5.27 8.43 -9.11
C VAL A 63 -5.49 9.02 -7.72
N SER A 64 -6.00 10.25 -7.62
CA SER A 64 -6.31 10.91 -6.35
C SER A 64 -7.36 10.18 -5.50
N GLU A 65 -8.37 9.58 -6.13
CA GLU A 65 -9.37 8.77 -5.42
C GLU A 65 -8.73 7.48 -4.88
N LEU A 66 -7.90 6.80 -5.67
CA LEU A 66 -7.16 5.63 -5.22
C LEU A 66 -6.20 5.95 -4.08
N GLU A 67 -5.46 7.05 -4.17
CA GLU A 67 -4.57 7.52 -3.11
C GLU A 67 -5.33 7.83 -1.83
N THR A 68 -6.51 8.44 -1.95
CA THR A 68 -7.41 8.68 -0.81
C THR A 68 -7.85 7.37 -0.14
N GLU A 69 -8.21 6.36 -0.93
CA GLU A 69 -8.55 5.02 -0.41
C GLU A 69 -7.36 4.39 0.32
N ILE A 70 -6.16 4.43 -0.27
CA ILE A 70 -4.94 3.91 0.34
C ILE A 70 -4.64 4.61 1.68
N VAL A 71 -4.73 5.94 1.73
CA VAL A 71 -4.52 6.71 2.97
C VAL A 71 -5.51 6.26 4.04
N ASN A 72 -6.79 6.16 3.70
CA ASN A 72 -7.81 5.73 4.65
C ASN A 72 -7.56 4.31 5.18
N ASP A 73 -7.22 3.37 4.28
CA ASP A 73 -6.92 1.99 4.64
C ASP A 73 -5.70 1.89 5.56
N MET A 74 -4.66 2.70 5.31
CA MET A 74 -3.46 2.79 6.15
C MET A 74 -3.73 3.41 7.51
N VAL A 75 -4.50 4.50 7.56
CA VAL A 75 -4.92 5.11 8.82
C VAL A 75 -5.71 4.12 9.66
N ASP A 76 -6.63 3.37 9.06
CA ASP A 76 -7.43 2.38 9.77
C ASP A 76 -6.61 1.16 10.18
N TYR A 77 -5.63 0.74 9.38
CA TYR A 77 -4.67 -0.28 9.77
C TYR A 77 -3.87 0.14 11.01
N ILE A 78 -3.30 1.35 11.03
CA ILE A 78 -2.47 1.85 12.15
C ILE A 78 -3.28 1.95 13.44
N LYS A 79 -4.54 2.42 13.37
CA LYS A 79 -5.45 2.41 14.53
C LYS A 79 -5.72 1.01 15.07
N ARG A 80 -5.83 0.00 14.19
CA ARG A 80 -6.00 -1.40 14.61
C ARG A 80 -4.74 -1.92 15.30
N VAL A 81 -3.54 -1.58 14.81
CA VAL A 81 -2.28 -1.95 15.45
C VAL A 81 -2.20 -1.42 16.88
N GLU A 82 -2.49 -0.13 17.09
CA GLU A 82 -2.51 0.49 18.43
C GLU A 82 -3.47 -0.24 19.38
N LYS A 83 -4.71 -0.45 18.92
CA LYS A 83 -5.73 -1.12 19.72
C LYS A 83 -5.31 -2.54 20.09
N ASN A 84 -4.78 -3.28 19.13
CA ASN A 84 -4.33 -4.65 19.33
C ASN A 84 -3.11 -4.70 20.27
N PHE A 85 -2.18 -3.74 20.15
CA PHE A 85 -1.01 -3.67 21.01
C PHE A 85 -1.37 -3.56 22.49
N SER A 86 -2.39 -2.76 22.83
CA SER A 86 -2.88 -2.65 24.20
C SER A 86 -3.32 -3.99 24.80
N GLU A 87 -3.85 -4.90 23.97
CA GLU A 87 -4.22 -6.26 24.39
C GLU A 87 -3.03 -7.22 24.44
N ILE A 88 -1.99 -6.95 23.64
CA ILE A 88 -0.77 -7.76 23.55
C ILE A 88 0.18 -7.43 24.71
N SER A 89 0.36 -6.15 25.06
CA SER A 89 1.26 -5.72 26.14
C SER A 89 0.81 -6.23 27.51
N GLN A 90 -0.48 -6.52 27.68
CA GLN A 90 -1.06 -7.09 28.90
C GLN A 90 -1.16 -8.63 28.85
N SER A 91 -0.76 -9.25 27.74
CA SER A 91 -0.86 -10.69 27.54
C SER A 91 0.31 -11.42 28.20
N ASN A 92 0.03 -12.42 29.05
CA ASN A 92 1.05 -13.32 29.58
C ASN A 92 1.44 -14.44 28.58
N ASN A 93 0.94 -14.38 27.34
CA ASN A 93 1.24 -15.35 26.29
C ASN A 93 2.38 -14.86 25.39
N ASN A 94 3.59 -15.35 25.65
CA ASN A 94 4.80 -15.02 24.88
C ASN A 94 4.67 -15.34 23.38
N GLU A 95 4.00 -16.45 23.02
CA GLU A 95 3.80 -16.81 21.61
C GLU A 95 2.94 -15.77 20.91
N LYS A 96 1.88 -15.28 21.57
CA LYS A 96 1.04 -14.19 21.04
C LYS A 96 1.85 -12.92 20.84
N ILE A 97 2.69 -12.54 21.80
CA ILE A 97 3.55 -11.34 21.71
C ILE A 97 4.52 -11.45 20.53
N ILE A 98 5.20 -12.59 20.39
CA ILE A 98 6.16 -12.82 19.30
C ILE A 98 5.46 -12.78 17.94
N ASN A 99 4.31 -13.45 17.81
CA ASN A 99 3.55 -13.46 16.56
C ASN A 99 3.11 -12.05 16.16
N SER A 100 2.59 -11.27 17.11
CA SER A 100 2.19 -9.89 16.83
C SER A 100 3.38 -8.98 16.50
N TYR A 101 4.54 -9.18 17.12
CA TYR A 101 5.77 -8.49 16.72
C TYR A 101 6.17 -8.82 15.27
N ILE A 102 6.11 -10.09 14.88
CA ILE A 102 6.42 -10.53 13.51
C ILE A 102 5.43 -9.91 12.51
N GLU A 103 4.13 -9.93 12.81
CA GLU A 103 3.10 -9.30 11.99
C GLU A 103 3.39 -7.79 11.82
N LEU A 104 3.73 -7.10 12.90
CA LEU A 104 4.07 -5.69 12.88
C LEU A 104 5.28 -5.43 11.98
N ILE A 105 6.38 -6.17 12.14
CA ILE A 105 7.58 -6.02 11.30
C ILE A 105 7.27 -6.26 9.82
N ASN A 106 6.49 -7.29 9.49
CA ASN A 106 6.09 -7.55 8.11
C ASN A 106 5.28 -6.38 7.53
N SER A 107 4.38 -5.80 8.33
CA SER A 107 3.65 -4.62 7.91
C SER A 107 4.53 -3.38 7.78
N MET A 108 5.56 -3.19 8.63
CA MET A 108 6.52 -2.10 8.45
C MET A 108 7.18 -2.19 7.06
N ILE A 109 7.54 -3.39 6.61
CA ILE A 109 8.15 -3.62 5.28
C ILE A 109 7.19 -3.24 4.15
N GLU A 110 5.90 -3.56 4.28
CA GLU A 110 4.88 -3.16 3.30
C GLU A 110 4.67 -1.65 3.30
N ILE A 111 4.67 -1.03 4.48
CA ILE A 111 4.51 0.41 4.67
C ILE A 111 5.67 1.20 4.05
N VAL A 112 6.89 0.67 4.00
CA VAL A 112 8.01 1.33 3.30
C VAL A 112 7.62 1.70 1.87
N LYS A 113 6.94 0.81 1.15
CA LYS A 113 6.53 1.06 -0.25
C LYS A 113 5.49 2.17 -0.34
N VAL A 114 4.59 2.24 0.64
CA VAL A 114 3.58 3.30 0.72
C VAL A 114 4.27 4.63 1.05
N ALA A 115 5.21 4.63 1.99
CA ALA A 115 6.00 5.80 2.34
C ALA A 115 6.81 6.33 1.15
N GLU A 116 7.44 5.45 0.38
CA GLU A 116 8.14 5.80 -0.87
C GLU A 116 7.18 6.42 -1.91
N HIS A 117 5.98 5.87 -2.08
CA HIS A 117 4.98 6.41 -3.01
C HIS A 117 4.54 7.82 -2.63
N PHE A 118 4.28 8.06 -1.34
CA PHE A 118 3.81 9.35 -0.83
C PHE A 118 4.94 10.33 -0.47
N ASP A 119 6.21 9.96 -0.71
CA ASP A 119 7.39 10.76 -0.35
C ASP A 119 7.38 11.16 1.14
N ILE A 120 7.20 10.16 2.01
CA ILE A 120 7.20 10.31 3.47
C ILE A 120 8.45 9.63 4.03
N GLU A 121 9.18 10.32 4.88
CA GLU A 121 10.32 9.73 5.59
C GLU A 121 9.84 8.63 6.52
N PHE A 122 10.40 7.43 6.36
CA PHE A 122 10.07 6.25 7.16
C PHE A 122 11.31 5.38 7.34
N LEU A 123 11.17 4.24 8.02
CA LEU A 123 12.25 3.27 8.16
C LEU A 123 12.71 2.71 6.82
N THR A 124 14.02 2.63 6.65
CA THR A 124 14.65 1.90 5.55
C THR A 124 14.61 0.37 5.82
N PRO A 125 14.66 -0.46 4.76
CA PRO A 125 14.76 -1.91 4.91
C PRO A 125 15.95 -2.35 5.80
N GLU A 126 17.07 -1.63 5.73
CA GLU A 126 18.24 -1.87 6.56
C GLU A 126 17.95 -1.62 8.04
N GLN A 127 17.27 -0.52 8.38
CA GLN A 127 16.89 -0.22 9.77
C GLN A 127 15.89 -1.26 10.32
N ILE A 128 14.92 -1.69 9.52
CA ILE A 128 13.97 -2.76 9.92
C ILE A 128 14.73 -4.06 10.20
N ASN A 129 15.70 -4.42 9.35
CA ASN A 129 16.55 -5.59 9.56
C ASN A 129 17.40 -5.48 10.83
N GLU A 130 17.95 -4.30 11.13
CA GLU A 130 18.71 -4.08 12.36
C GLU A 130 17.86 -4.26 13.61
N ILE A 131 16.65 -3.65 13.65
CA ILE A 131 15.71 -3.80 14.75
C ILE A 131 15.33 -5.28 14.90
N THR A 132 15.02 -5.95 13.79
CA THR A 132 14.64 -7.37 13.77
C THR A 132 15.75 -8.26 14.33
N ASN A 133 16.99 -8.07 13.91
CA ASN A 133 18.12 -8.86 14.40
C ASN A 133 18.39 -8.63 15.89
N LYS A 134 18.29 -7.39 16.37
CA LYS A 134 18.42 -7.05 17.80
C LYS A 134 17.32 -7.74 18.62
N SER A 135 16.09 -7.67 18.16
CA SER A 135 14.92 -8.30 18.76
C SER A 135 15.05 -9.83 18.81
N ILE A 136 15.42 -10.49 17.72
CA ILE A 136 15.61 -11.95 17.69
C ILE A 136 16.65 -12.38 18.74
N SER A 137 17.79 -11.69 18.83
CA SER A 137 18.83 -12.03 19.82
C SER A 137 18.34 -11.91 21.27
N ARG A 138 17.35 -11.06 21.53
CA ARG A 138 16.74 -10.86 22.86
C ARG A 138 15.69 -11.94 23.15
N ILE A 139 14.86 -12.27 22.17
CA ILE A 139 13.90 -13.40 22.25
C ILE A 139 14.62 -14.71 22.56
N GLU A 140 15.74 -14.99 21.89
CA GLU A 140 16.54 -16.20 22.13
C GLU A 140 17.10 -16.29 23.56
N LYS A 141 17.25 -15.14 24.24
CA LYS A 141 17.68 -15.04 25.65
C LYS A 141 16.51 -15.07 26.62
N GLY A 142 15.28 -15.21 26.14
CA GLY A 142 14.06 -15.19 26.94
C GLY A 142 13.60 -13.79 27.37
N ASP A 143 14.15 -12.74 26.76
CA ASP A 143 13.86 -11.34 27.07
C ASP A 143 12.69 -10.84 26.21
N ILE A 144 11.47 -11.28 26.54
CA ILE A 144 10.24 -10.92 25.80
C ILE A 144 9.81 -9.49 26.12
N GLU A 145 10.09 -9.00 27.33
CA GLU A 145 9.81 -7.62 27.74
C GLU A 145 10.47 -6.63 26.77
N PHE A 146 11.71 -6.90 26.36
CA PHE A 146 12.40 -6.10 25.36
C PHE A 146 11.61 -5.94 24.05
N ILE A 147 10.88 -6.97 23.62
CA ILE A 147 10.07 -6.90 22.39
C ILE A 147 8.84 -6.02 22.58
N ILE A 148 8.23 -6.08 23.76
CA ILE A 148 7.15 -5.18 24.13
C ILE A 148 7.67 -3.74 24.12
N ASP A 149 8.84 -3.49 24.72
CA ASP A 149 9.47 -2.17 24.73
C ASP A 149 9.76 -1.65 23.31
N VAL A 150 10.33 -2.48 22.43
CA VAL A 150 10.58 -2.10 21.02
C VAL A 150 9.29 -1.76 20.30
N MET A 151 8.23 -2.55 20.48
CA MET A 151 6.93 -2.23 19.88
C MET A 151 6.37 -0.91 20.42
N GLU A 152 6.37 -0.72 21.75
CA GLU A 152 5.77 0.43 22.42
C GLU A 152 6.50 1.75 22.14
N TYR A 153 7.82 1.74 22.20
CA TYR A 153 8.63 2.95 22.22
C TYR A 153 9.35 3.23 20.90
N GLU A 154 9.47 2.25 19.99
CA GLU A 154 10.11 2.46 18.69
C GLU A 154 9.10 2.33 17.54
N LEU A 155 8.47 1.16 17.38
CA LEU A 155 7.70 0.85 16.16
C LEU A 155 6.35 1.56 16.09
N ILE A 156 5.57 1.52 17.17
CA ILE A 156 4.24 2.13 17.21
C ILE A 156 4.31 3.66 17.08
N PRO A 157 5.21 4.38 17.78
CA PRO A 157 5.40 5.81 17.57
C PRO A 157 5.74 6.16 16.13
N MET A 158 6.61 5.38 15.46
CA MET A 158 6.92 5.59 14.04
C MET A 158 5.69 5.41 13.13
N LEU A 159 4.82 4.46 13.43
CA LEU A 159 3.55 4.32 12.71
C LEU A 159 2.63 5.52 12.92
N PHE A 160 2.62 6.11 14.11
CA PHE A 160 1.83 7.32 14.34
C PHE A 160 2.37 8.52 13.57
N ASP A 161 3.68 8.74 13.62
CA ASP A 161 4.30 9.81 12.86
C ASP A 161 4.02 9.63 11.35
N PHE A 162 4.14 8.41 10.84
CA PHE A 162 3.77 8.08 9.46
C PHE A 162 2.29 8.38 9.15
N LYS A 163 1.37 8.00 10.05
CA LYS A 163 -0.07 8.27 9.91
C LYS A 163 -0.37 9.76 9.82
N GLU A 164 0.23 10.58 10.69
CA GLU A 164 0.03 12.04 10.66
C GLU A 164 0.56 12.64 9.35
N ASN A 165 1.75 12.22 8.89
CA ASN A 165 2.31 12.65 7.61
C ASN A 165 1.41 12.25 6.41
N LEU A 166 0.83 11.04 6.42
CA LEU A 166 -0.12 10.60 5.38
C LEU A 166 -1.36 11.49 5.34
N LEU A 167 -1.91 11.82 6.51
CA LEU A 167 -3.09 12.68 6.61
C LEU A 167 -2.80 14.09 6.10
N GLU A 168 -1.62 14.66 6.39
CA GLU A 168 -1.21 15.96 5.85
C GLU A 168 -1.20 15.97 4.32
N ARG A 169 -0.71 14.88 3.70
CA ARG A 169 -0.69 14.74 2.23
C ARG A 169 -2.08 14.60 1.61
N GLN A 170 -3.07 14.08 2.34
CA GLN A 170 -4.45 13.94 1.85
C GLN A 170 -5.18 15.29 1.66
N TYR A 171 -4.75 16.34 2.38
CA TYR A 171 -5.38 17.66 2.34
C TYR A 171 -4.63 18.69 1.47
N HIS A 172 -3.59 18.25 0.73
CA HIS A 172 -2.78 19.08 -0.16
C HIS A 172 -2.89 18.62 -1.62
#